data_AF-A0A7X9CPP0-F1
#
_entry.id   AF-A0A7X9CPP0-F1
#
_cell.length_a   1.000
_cell.length_b   1.000
_cell.length_c   1.000
_cell.angle_alpha   90.00
_cell.angle_beta   90.00
_cell.angle_gamma   90.00
#
_symmetry.space_group_name_H-M   'P 1'
#
loop_
_entity.id
_entity.type
_entity.pdbx_description
1 polymer ?
#
loop_
_entity_poly.entity_id
_entity_poly.type
_entity_poly.pdbx_seq_one_letter_code
_entity_poly.pdbx_strand_id
1 'polypeptide(L)'
;VVISVPGEYAADEARRALNNNLHVMLFSDNVSLKDERELKELACEKGLLMMGPDCGTAIINNVPLAFANVIRKGNIGIVGASGTGIQEVTTLLDRLGEGVSQAIGTGGRDLHDEIGGLMMLQGIEALKNDPQTEVIVLISKPPSNIIAERIVEAVKDSPKPVVINFVGGDRTIIEKHGINGAISLEDTARKAIALLRNEEVKDFVAFDKSQEEINEIVENEIKNLAPNQKFLRGLYTGGTLADEAMEILSRDMGHIYSNIPLKPEYQLKDVNTSVEHTCIDFGEDEFTVGRPHPMIDPSIRAERLAKEGEDEEVAVILMDFVIGYGAHEDPVGEALDAIVEAKRSMEEKGGYLPVIASICGTENDPQDLIESQRRLEEIGVIVMPSNAQAVRLAGRILNKINGNMKRM
;
A
#
# COMPACT_ATOMS: atom_id res chain seq x y z
N VAL A 1 12.87 16.26 -13.78
CA VAL A 1 12.31 17.38 -13.00
C VAL A 1 11.20 16.83 -12.13
N VAL A 2 11.14 17.21 -10.86
CA VAL A 2 10.01 16.89 -9.97
C VAL A 2 9.12 18.13 -9.88
N ILE A 3 7.82 17.96 -10.10
CA ILE A 3 6.82 19.03 -10.13
C ILE A 3 5.77 18.75 -9.05
N SER A 4 5.64 19.69 -8.11
CA SER A 4 4.75 19.63 -6.93
C SER A 4 4.02 20.96 -6.71
N VAL A 5 3.55 21.58 -7.80
CA VAL A 5 2.77 22.83 -7.79
C VAL A 5 1.27 22.51 -7.76
N PRO A 6 0.36 23.49 -7.52
CA PRO A 6 -1.08 23.23 -7.61
C PRO A 6 -1.48 22.65 -8.97
N GLY A 7 -2.42 21.70 -8.97
CA GLY A 7 -2.85 20.91 -10.15
C GLY A 7 -3.20 21.75 -11.38
N GLU A 8 -3.84 22.91 -11.16
CA GLU A 8 -4.22 23.85 -12.22
C GLU A 8 -3.04 24.38 -13.07
N TYR A 9 -1.81 24.39 -12.52
CA TYR A 9 -0.59 24.82 -13.23
C TYR A 9 0.32 23.65 -13.63
N ALA A 10 0.07 22.46 -13.09
CA ALA A 10 1.02 21.37 -13.12
C ALA A 10 1.22 20.81 -14.54
N ALA A 11 0.15 20.74 -15.33
CA ALA A 11 0.20 20.28 -16.71
C ALA A 11 1.07 21.18 -17.61
N ASP A 12 0.98 22.51 -17.44
CA ASP A 12 1.76 23.47 -18.23
C ASP A 12 3.25 23.44 -17.90
N GLU A 13 3.60 23.24 -16.61
CA GLU A 13 5.00 23.05 -16.20
C GLU A 13 5.55 21.72 -16.73
N ALA A 14 4.77 20.64 -16.65
CA ALA A 14 5.16 19.34 -17.19
C ALA A 14 5.39 19.40 -18.71
N ARG A 15 4.49 20.04 -19.45
CA ARG A 15 4.61 20.22 -20.90
C ARG A 15 5.85 21.03 -21.26
N ARG A 16 6.17 22.09 -20.51
CA ARG A 16 7.41 22.86 -20.67
C ARG A 16 8.64 22.01 -20.42
N ALA A 17 8.66 21.19 -19.37
CA ALA A 17 9.78 20.30 -19.07
C ALA A 17 10.00 19.25 -20.19
N LEU A 18 8.94 18.59 -20.65
CA LEU A 18 9.01 17.62 -21.76
C LEU A 18 9.48 18.26 -23.07
N ASN A 19 9.01 19.48 -23.39
CA ASN A 19 9.46 20.22 -24.56
C ASN A 19 10.95 20.59 -24.50
N ASN A 20 11.51 20.73 -23.30
CA ASN A 20 12.95 20.90 -23.06
C ASN A 20 13.72 19.57 -22.93
N ASN A 21 13.10 18.44 -23.33
CA ASN A 21 13.68 17.09 -23.30
C ASN A 21 14.08 16.60 -21.90
N LEU A 22 13.29 16.97 -20.88
CA LEU A 22 13.51 16.53 -19.51
C LEU A 22 12.49 15.45 -19.13
N HIS A 23 12.94 14.40 -18.45
CA HIS A 23 12.04 13.49 -17.73
C HIS A 23 11.25 14.24 -16.67
N VAL A 24 10.01 13.83 -16.44
CA VAL A 24 9.12 14.48 -15.48
C VAL A 24 8.63 13.46 -14.46
N MET A 25 8.70 13.84 -13.19
CA MET A 25 7.86 13.30 -12.13
C MET A 25 6.87 14.39 -11.72
N LEU A 26 5.60 14.11 -11.91
CA LEU A 26 4.50 14.97 -11.58
C LEU A 26 3.82 14.41 -10.33
N PHE A 27 4.29 14.92 -9.19
CA PHE A 27 3.72 14.62 -7.88
C PHE A 27 2.34 15.25 -7.73
N SER A 28 2.13 16.40 -8.38
CA SER A 28 0.88 17.14 -8.32
C SER A 28 -0.30 16.28 -8.81
N ASP A 29 -1.37 16.29 -8.05
CA ASP A 29 -2.67 15.74 -8.45
C ASP A 29 -3.59 16.85 -9.02
N ASN A 30 -4.88 16.58 -9.24
CA ASN A 30 -5.87 17.49 -9.79
C ASN A 30 -5.55 17.97 -11.22
N VAL A 31 -4.95 17.08 -12.01
CA VAL A 31 -4.71 17.26 -13.46
C VAL A 31 -5.75 16.46 -14.23
N SER A 32 -6.29 17.02 -15.32
CA SER A 32 -7.33 16.33 -16.11
C SER A 32 -6.80 15.06 -16.80
N LEU A 33 -7.65 14.06 -17.03
CA LEU A 33 -7.29 12.85 -17.79
C LEU A 33 -6.80 13.17 -19.19
N LYS A 34 -7.39 14.19 -19.82
CA LYS A 34 -6.97 14.67 -21.14
C LYS A 34 -5.53 15.19 -21.11
N ASP A 35 -5.21 16.05 -20.15
CA ASP A 35 -3.85 16.60 -20.03
C ASP A 35 -2.84 15.51 -19.68
N GLU A 36 -3.18 14.61 -18.75
CA GLU A 36 -2.36 13.44 -18.42
C GLU A 36 -2.01 12.63 -19.67
N ARG A 37 -3.02 12.28 -20.46
CA ARG A 37 -2.83 11.52 -21.69
C ARG A 37 -1.93 12.25 -22.67
N GLU A 38 -2.20 13.52 -22.95
CA GLU A 38 -1.40 14.33 -23.88
C GLU A 38 0.07 14.44 -23.42
N LEU A 39 0.31 14.59 -22.12
CA LEU A 39 1.66 14.63 -21.56
C LEU A 39 2.39 13.29 -21.72
N LYS A 40 1.71 12.17 -21.44
CA LYS A 40 2.28 10.82 -21.61
C LYS A 40 2.54 10.48 -23.07
N GLU A 41 1.63 10.85 -23.98
CA GLU A 41 1.82 10.70 -25.43
C GLU A 41 3.03 11.52 -25.92
N LEU A 42 3.15 12.79 -25.52
CA LEU A 42 4.31 13.63 -25.83
C LEU A 42 5.63 13.04 -25.30
N ALA A 43 5.59 12.46 -24.11
CA ALA A 43 6.76 11.82 -23.51
C ALA A 43 7.15 10.53 -24.28
N CYS A 44 6.17 9.73 -24.72
CA CYS A 44 6.38 8.56 -25.60
C CYS A 44 7.09 8.97 -26.90
N GLU A 45 6.59 10.01 -27.57
CA GLU A 45 7.18 10.50 -28.82
C GLU A 45 8.65 10.93 -28.66
N LYS A 46 9.01 11.40 -27.46
CA LYS A 46 10.36 11.89 -27.13
C LYS A 46 11.26 10.85 -26.46
N GLY A 47 10.76 9.66 -26.15
CA GLY A 47 11.49 8.65 -25.37
C GLY A 47 11.80 9.10 -23.93
N LEU A 48 10.90 9.88 -23.32
CA LEU A 48 11.03 10.39 -21.96
C LEU A 48 10.03 9.71 -21.03
N LEU A 49 10.44 9.48 -19.78
CA LEU A 49 9.52 9.15 -18.69
C LEU A 49 8.65 10.36 -18.31
N MET A 50 7.35 10.14 -18.20
CA MET A 50 6.34 11.04 -17.65
C MET A 50 5.62 10.31 -16.50
N MET A 51 6.27 10.31 -15.33
CA MET A 51 5.78 9.69 -14.11
C MET A 51 4.71 10.59 -13.49
N GLY A 52 3.46 10.16 -13.43
CA GLY A 52 2.34 10.96 -12.92
C GLY A 52 1.41 11.49 -14.01
N PRO A 53 0.41 12.33 -13.70
CA PRO A 53 0.11 12.99 -12.43
C PRO A 53 -0.15 12.04 -11.26
N ASP A 54 -0.16 12.58 -10.03
CA ASP A 54 -0.35 11.81 -8.80
C ASP A 54 0.65 10.64 -8.68
N CYS A 55 1.92 10.94 -8.99
CA CYS A 55 3.01 10.00 -8.75
C CYS A 55 3.68 10.32 -7.41
N GLY A 56 3.26 9.59 -6.37
CA GLY A 56 3.75 9.77 -5.00
C GLY A 56 5.15 9.21 -4.75
N THR A 57 5.60 8.21 -5.50
CA THR A 57 6.81 7.43 -5.18
C THR A 57 7.61 7.08 -6.43
N ALA A 58 8.91 7.38 -6.41
CA ALA A 58 9.88 6.80 -7.33
C ALA A 58 11.27 6.72 -6.68
N ILE A 59 12.08 5.76 -7.13
CA ILE A 59 13.49 5.61 -6.76
C ILE A 59 14.28 5.41 -8.05
N ILE A 60 14.97 6.44 -8.52
CA ILE A 60 15.72 6.40 -9.79
C ILE A 60 17.21 6.46 -9.50
N ASN A 61 17.97 5.44 -9.89
CA ASN A 61 19.40 5.29 -9.56
C ASN A 61 19.67 5.43 -8.05
N ASN A 62 18.84 4.77 -7.22
CA ASN A 62 18.85 4.89 -5.76
C ASN A 62 18.61 6.32 -5.20
N VAL A 63 18.12 7.24 -6.03
CA VAL A 63 17.68 8.57 -5.57
C VAL A 63 16.18 8.54 -5.29
N PRO A 64 15.76 8.75 -4.03
CA PRO A 64 14.35 8.83 -3.67
C PRO A 64 13.73 10.12 -4.20
N LEU A 65 12.52 10.02 -4.75
CA LEU A 65 11.74 11.15 -5.25
C LEU A 65 10.35 11.15 -4.61
N ALA A 66 9.94 12.31 -4.08
CA ALA A 66 8.72 12.50 -3.28
C ALA A 66 8.67 11.58 -2.05
N PHE A 67 7.62 10.76 -1.91
CA PHE A 67 7.51 9.79 -0.81
C PHE A 67 8.27 8.51 -1.16
N ALA A 68 9.41 8.30 -0.52
CA ALA A 68 10.25 7.13 -0.80
C ALA A 68 11.17 6.81 0.39
N ASN A 69 11.65 5.57 0.43
CA ASN A 69 12.45 5.04 1.52
C ASN A 69 13.94 4.98 1.15
N VAL A 70 14.81 4.90 2.16
CA VAL A 70 16.25 4.64 1.97
C VAL A 70 16.48 3.16 1.74
N ILE A 71 16.42 2.75 0.46
CA ILE A 71 16.50 1.34 0.05
C ILE A 71 17.90 0.95 -0.44
N ARG A 72 18.31 -0.28 -0.12
CA ARG A 72 19.49 -0.95 -0.69
C ARG A 72 19.48 -0.91 -2.22
N LYS A 73 20.67 -0.75 -2.78
CA LYS A 73 20.89 -1.00 -4.20
C LYS A 73 20.80 -2.51 -4.47
N GLY A 74 20.09 -2.88 -5.53
CA GLY A 74 19.99 -4.27 -5.96
C GLY A 74 19.59 -4.41 -7.42
N ASN A 75 19.05 -5.57 -7.77
CA ASN A 75 18.84 -5.99 -9.16
C ASN A 75 17.35 -6.16 -9.52
N ILE A 76 16.44 -5.73 -8.65
CA ILE A 76 14.99 -5.81 -8.90
C ILE A 76 14.51 -4.44 -9.40
N GLY A 77 13.93 -4.41 -10.61
CA GLY A 77 13.34 -3.21 -11.18
C GLY A 77 11.82 -3.22 -10.99
N ILE A 78 11.25 -2.12 -10.54
CA ILE A 78 9.81 -2.01 -10.27
C ILE A 78 9.19 -0.92 -11.15
N VAL A 79 8.02 -1.19 -11.72
CA VAL A 79 7.13 -0.17 -12.30
C VAL A 79 5.79 -0.29 -11.62
N GLY A 80 5.25 0.82 -11.10
CA GLY A 80 4.01 0.76 -10.35
C GLY A 80 3.09 1.97 -10.49
N ALA A 81 1.80 1.69 -10.63
CA ALA A 81 0.72 2.68 -10.50
C ALA A 81 0.16 2.67 -9.08
N SER A 82 1.06 2.73 -8.10
CA SER A 82 0.75 2.63 -6.68
C SER A 82 1.93 3.15 -5.86
N GLY A 83 1.73 4.26 -5.13
CA GLY A 83 2.78 4.84 -4.28
C GLY A 83 3.17 3.90 -3.14
N THR A 84 2.26 3.66 -2.20
CA THR A 84 2.54 2.81 -1.03
C THR A 84 2.71 1.33 -1.38
N GLY A 85 2.18 0.85 -2.51
CA GLY A 85 2.50 -0.49 -3.01
C GLY A 85 3.95 -0.62 -3.49
N ILE A 86 4.50 0.41 -4.15
CA ILE A 86 5.94 0.46 -4.43
C ILE A 86 6.73 0.50 -3.11
N GLN A 87 6.36 1.38 -2.17
CA GLN A 87 7.09 1.50 -0.90
C GLN A 87 7.10 0.17 -0.14
N GLU A 88 5.97 -0.49 0.03
CA GLU A 88 5.88 -1.77 0.74
C GLU A 88 6.75 -2.83 0.09
N VAL A 89 6.67 -3.00 -1.23
CA VAL A 89 7.52 -3.99 -1.91
C VAL A 89 9.00 -3.63 -1.76
N THR A 90 9.40 -2.37 -1.97
CA THR A 90 10.81 -1.97 -1.87
C THR A 90 11.38 -2.13 -0.46
N THR A 91 10.60 -1.81 0.58
CA THR A 91 11.02 -1.91 1.98
C THR A 91 11.07 -3.37 2.44
N LEU A 92 10.16 -4.22 1.97
CA LEU A 92 10.23 -5.67 2.20
C LEU A 92 11.43 -6.30 1.50
N LEU A 93 11.73 -5.90 0.25
CA LEU A 93 12.95 -6.34 -0.43
C LEU A 93 14.21 -5.97 0.39
N ASP A 94 14.29 -4.71 0.85
CA ASP A 94 15.38 -4.24 1.71
C ASP A 94 15.54 -5.12 2.94
N ARG A 95 14.46 -5.29 3.71
CA ARG A 95 14.47 -6.05 4.97
C ARG A 95 14.77 -7.53 4.77
N LEU A 96 14.47 -8.09 3.60
CA LEU A 96 14.78 -9.48 3.22
C LEU A 96 16.17 -9.65 2.57
N GLY A 97 16.99 -8.60 2.56
CA GLY A 97 18.39 -8.66 2.13
C GLY A 97 18.65 -8.30 0.67
N GLU A 98 17.62 -7.89 -0.08
CA GLU A 98 17.74 -7.47 -1.48
C GLU A 98 17.52 -5.96 -1.62
N GLY A 99 17.48 -5.46 -2.85
CA GLY A 99 17.31 -4.04 -3.15
C GLY A 99 16.83 -3.82 -4.56
N VAL A 100 16.64 -2.55 -4.93
CA VAL A 100 16.14 -2.17 -6.25
C VAL A 100 17.22 -1.56 -7.14
N SER A 101 17.09 -1.83 -8.44
CA SER A 101 17.81 -1.09 -9.49
C SER A 101 17.11 0.25 -9.73
N GLN A 102 15.80 0.20 -9.95
CA GLN A 102 14.89 1.33 -10.17
C GLN A 102 13.52 1.00 -9.59
N ALA A 103 12.79 2.01 -9.13
CA ALA A 103 11.36 1.94 -8.87
C ALA A 103 10.68 3.14 -9.56
N ILE A 104 9.91 2.86 -10.59
CA ILE A 104 9.29 3.86 -11.48
C ILE A 104 7.81 3.96 -11.16
N GLY A 105 7.39 5.04 -10.50
CA GLY A 105 5.97 5.34 -10.30
C GLY A 105 5.34 5.90 -11.57
N THR A 106 4.15 5.43 -11.95
CA THR A 106 3.50 5.82 -13.22
C THR A 106 2.40 6.88 -13.08
N GLY A 107 1.94 7.11 -11.83
CA GLY A 107 0.72 7.85 -11.51
C GLY A 107 -0.47 6.91 -11.32
N GLY A 108 -1.34 7.19 -10.33
CA GLY A 108 -2.41 6.28 -9.91
C GLY A 108 -3.40 5.88 -11.03
N ARG A 109 -3.59 6.75 -12.03
CA ARG A 109 -4.54 6.56 -13.13
C ARG A 109 -3.92 6.03 -14.42
N ASP A 110 -2.63 5.67 -14.42
CA ASP A 110 -1.95 5.29 -15.66
C ASP A 110 -2.60 4.10 -16.37
N LEU A 111 -3.14 3.13 -15.62
CA LEU A 111 -3.83 1.97 -16.19
C LEU A 111 -5.34 2.19 -16.39
N HIS A 112 -5.84 3.41 -16.24
CA HIS A 112 -7.21 3.75 -16.63
C HIS A 112 -7.36 3.62 -18.16
N ASP A 113 -8.55 3.20 -18.62
CA ASP A 113 -8.81 2.93 -20.05
C ASP A 113 -8.51 4.13 -20.96
N GLU A 114 -8.78 5.34 -20.49
CA GLU A 114 -8.53 6.57 -21.24
C GLU A 114 -7.04 6.91 -21.41
N ILE A 115 -6.19 6.47 -20.47
CA ILE A 115 -4.73 6.71 -20.47
C ILE A 115 -4.02 5.56 -21.19
N GLY A 116 -4.38 4.31 -20.87
CA GLY A 116 -3.94 3.13 -21.62
C GLY A 116 -2.60 2.55 -21.20
N GLY A 117 -2.11 2.83 -19.98
CA GLY A 117 -0.88 2.26 -19.42
C GLY A 117 0.40 2.78 -20.07
N LEU A 118 0.39 4.00 -20.62
CA LEU A 118 1.50 4.51 -21.42
C LEU A 118 2.81 4.56 -20.62
N MET A 119 2.77 5.06 -19.38
CA MET A 119 3.97 5.17 -18.55
C MET A 119 4.41 3.80 -18.03
N MET A 120 3.47 2.90 -17.69
CA MET A 120 3.77 1.52 -17.35
C MET A 120 4.53 0.80 -18.48
N LEU A 121 4.07 0.93 -19.72
CA LEU A 121 4.72 0.33 -20.89
C LEU A 121 6.11 0.91 -21.16
N GLN A 122 6.28 2.23 -21.02
CA GLN A 122 7.60 2.84 -21.11
C GLN A 122 8.53 2.37 -19.99
N GLY A 123 8.03 2.28 -18.75
CA GLY A 123 8.79 1.79 -17.60
C GLY A 123 9.25 0.36 -17.81
N ILE A 124 8.37 -0.51 -18.31
CA ILE A 124 8.70 -1.90 -18.66
C ILE A 124 9.86 -1.93 -19.66
N GLU A 125 9.79 -1.13 -20.72
CA GLU A 125 10.83 -1.10 -21.74
C GLU A 125 12.16 -0.53 -21.19
N ALA A 126 12.10 0.50 -20.34
CA ALA A 126 13.28 1.02 -19.66
C ALA A 126 13.95 -0.05 -18.78
N LEU A 127 13.16 -0.83 -18.02
CA LEU A 127 13.68 -1.90 -17.16
C LEU A 127 14.20 -3.10 -17.94
N LYS A 128 13.58 -3.47 -19.08
CA LYS A 128 14.12 -4.52 -19.96
C LYS A 128 15.51 -4.14 -20.48
N ASN A 129 15.73 -2.86 -20.78
CA ASN A 129 17.00 -2.35 -21.30
C ASN A 129 18.01 -1.96 -20.23
N ASP A 130 17.62 -1.85 -18.96
CA ASP A 130 18.53 -1.53 -17.86
C ASP A 130 19.43 -2.74 -17.52
N PRO A 131 20.77 -2.66 -17.70
CA PRO A 131 21.66 -3.78 -17.41
C PRO A 131 21.75 -4.14 -15.92
N GLN A 132 21.29 -3.28 -14.99
CA GLN A 132 21.27 -3.60 -13.56
C GLN A 132 20.03 -4.40 -13.16
N THR A 133 18.93 -4.28 -13.91
CA THR A 133 17.70 -5.01 -13.63
C THR A 133 17.81 -6.45 -14.11
N GLU A 134 17.60 -7.41 -13.20
CA GLU A 134 17.55 -8.86 -13.48
C GLU A 134 16.14 -9.43 -13.33
N VAL A 135 15.32 -8.86 -12.44
CA VAL A 135 13.90 -9.23 -12.24
C VAL A 135 13.03 -7.98 -12.36
N ILE A 136 11.89 -8.08 -13.06
CA ILE A 136 10.93 -6.99 -13.18
C ILE A 136 9.71 -7.26 -12.29
N VAL A 137 9.25 -6.24 -11.58
CA VAL A 137 8.02 -6.27 -10.78
C VAL A 137 7.06 -5.20 -11.29
N LEU A 138 5.82 -5.59 -11.55
CA LEU A 138 4.73 -4.68 -11.93
C LEU A 138 3.68 -4.63 -10.83
N ILE A 139 3.28 -3.43 -10.39
CA ILE A 139 2.32 -3.24 -9.29
C ILE A 139 1.25 -2.24 -9.70
N SER A 140 -0.02 -2.57 -9.53
CA SER A 140 -1.10 -1.60 -9.65
C SER A 140 -2.36 -2.05 -8.91
N LYS A 141 -3.32 -1.13 -8.73
CA LYS A 141 -4.72 -1.52 -8.54
C LYS A 141 -5.22 -2.31 -9.76
N PRO A 142 -6.32 -3.08 -9.67
CA PRO A 142 -6.80 -3.91 -10.77
C PRO A 142 -7.21 -3.02 -11.95
N PRO A 143 -6.57 -3.15 -13.12
CA PRO A 143 -7.00 -2.43 -14.31
C PRO A 143 -8.17 -3.14 -14.98
N SER A 144 -8.76 -2.52 -16.02
CA SER A 144 -9.72 -3.23 -16.86
C SER A 144 -9.06 -4.45 -17.53
N ASN A 145 -9.86 -5.46 -17.91
CA ASN A 145 -9.32 -6.65 -18.60
C ASN A 145 -8.53 -6.28 -19.87
N ILE A 146 -8.96 -5.24 -20.60
CA ILE A 146 -8.28 -4.80 -21.82
C ILE A 146 -6.89 -4.27 -21.49
N ILE A 147 -6.77 -3.46 -20.44
CA ILE A 147 -5.49 -2.91 -20.03
C ILE A 147 -4.61 -3.99 -19.36
N ALA A 148 -5.18 -4.88 -18.55
CA ALA A 148 -4.48 -6.02 -17.97
C ALA A 148 -3.78 -6.87 -19.05
N GLU A 149 -4.52 -7.30 -20.07
CA GLU A 149 -3.97 -8.08 -21.20
C GLU A 149 -2.88 -7.32 -21.94
N ARG A 150 -3.06 -6.01 -22.14
CA ARG A 150 -2.05 -5.17 -22.80
C ARG A 150 -0.74 -5.14 -22.02
N ILE A 151 -0.79 -5.01 -20.70
CA ILE A 151 0.41 -5.00 -19.84
C ILE A 151 1.05 -6.39 -19.82
N VAL A 152 0.25 -7.45 -19.70
CA VAL A 152 0.74 -8.83 -19.68
C VAL A 152 1.41 -9.21 -21.01
N GLU A 153 0.80 -8.86 -22.15
CA GLU A 153 1.40 -9.10 -23.47
C GLU A 153 2.72 -8.34 -23.65
N ALA A 154 2.85 -7.15 -23.06
CA ALA A 154 4.09 -6.36 -23.10
C ALA A 154 5.26 -7.05 -22.40
N VAL A 155 5.04 -8.01 -21.49
CA VAL A 155 6.09 -8.71 -20.74
C VAL A 155 6.16 -10.22 -21.00
N LYS A 156 5.24 -10.76 -21.79
CA LYS A 156 5.17 -12.19 -22.12
C LYS A 156 6.48 -12.75 -22.69
N ASP A 157 7.11 -12.03 -23.61
CA ASP A 157 8.40 -12.39 -24.21
C ASP A 157 9.55 -11.59 -23.58
N SER A 158 9.41 -11.18 -22.31
CA SER A 158 10.46 -10.44 -21.60
C SER A 158 11.74 -11.29 -21.50
N PRO A 159 12.92 -10.73 -21.77
CA PRO A 159 14.19 -11.42 -21.55
C PRO A 159 14.53 -11.59 -20.06
N LYS A 160 13.75 -10.97 -19.17
CA LYS A 160 13.92 -10.97 -17.72
C LYS A 160 12.67 -11.54 -17.05
N PRO A 161 12.80 -12.38 -16.01
CA PRO A 161 11.66 -12.87 -15.25
C PRO A 161 10.81 -11.71 -14.69
N VAL A 162 9.50 -11.93 -14.64
CA VAL A 162 8.52 -10.91 -14.25
C VAL A 162 7.58 -11.43 -13.16
N VAL A 163 7.31 -10.58 -12.17
CA VAL A 163 6.22 -10.72 -11.19
C VAL A 163 5.22 -9.60 -11.43
N ILE A 164 3.93 -9.93 -11.46
CA ILE A 164 2.85 -8.93 -11.58
C ILE A 164 1.93 -9.06 -10.36
N ASN A 165 1.63 -7.92 -9.75
CA ASN A 165 0.61 -7.79 -8.72
C ASN A 165 -0.42 -6.73 -9.14
N PHE A 166 -1.55 -7.20 -9.64
CA PHE A 166 -2.76 -6.39 -9.68
C PHE A 166 -3.47 -6.60 -8.33
N VAL A 167 -3.29 -5.69 -7.39
CA VAL A 167 -3.72 -5.84 -5.99
C VAL A 167 -5.24 -6.01 -5.93
N GLY A 168 -5.73 -7.21 -5.57
CA GLY A 168 -7.17 -7.56 -5.63
C GLY A 168 -7.69 -8.00 -7.00
N GLY A 169 -6.82 -8.06 -8.01
CA GLY A 169 -7.13 -8.47 -9.36
C GLY A 169 -7.11 -10.00 -9.55
N ASP A 170 -7.71 -10.44 -10.65
CA ASP A 170 -7.69 -11.84 -11.05
C ASP A 170 -6.30 -12.22 -11.60
N ARG A 171 -5.52 -12.93 -10.78
CA ARG A 171 -4.17 -13.39 -11.16
C ARG A 171 -4.17 -14.39 -12.32
N THR A 172 -5.29 -15.03 -12.64
CA THR A 172 -5.34 -16.01 -13.74
C THR A 172 -5.10 -15.37 -15.10
N ILE A 173 -5.40 -14.07 -15.24
CA ILE A 173 -5.07 -13.27 -16.43
C ILE A 173 -3.55 -13.20 -16.65
N ILE A 174 -2.76 -13.24 -15.57
CA ILE A 174 -1.30 -13.23 -15.59
C ILE A 174 -0.77 -14.65 -15.82
N GLU A 175 -1.23 -15.61 -15.00
CA GLU A 175 -0.68 -16.98 -14.95
C GLU A 175 -0.90 -17.76 -16.26
N LYS A 176 -1.99 -17.48 -16.99
CA LYS A 176 -2.27 -18.14 -18.27
C LYS A 176 -1.20 -17.87 -19.36
N HIS A 177 -0.42 -16.81 -19.20
CA HIS A 177 0.70 -16.47 -20.07
C HIS A 177 2.05 -16.95 -19.52
N GLY A 178 2.06 -17.74 -18.46
CA GLY A 178 3.27 -18.27 -17.83
C GLY A 178 4.05 -17.24 -17.00
N ILE A 179 3.43 -16.11 -16.66
CA ILE A 179 4.03 -15.05 -15.82
C ILE A 179 3.63 -15.26 -14.36
N ASN A 180 4.51 -14.87 -13.43
CA ASN A 180 4.26 -15.02 -12.00
C ASN A 180 3.26 -13.96 -11.51
N GLY A 181 2.03 -14.37 -11.21
CA GLY A 181 1.05 -13.53 -10.52
C GLY A 181 1.27 -13.60 -9.00
N ALA A 182 1.23 -12.45 -8.31
CA ALA A 182 1.31 -12.38 -6.86
C ALA A 182 -0.07 -12.21 -6.21
N ILE A 183 -0.17 -12.52 -4.91
CA ILE A 183 -1.43 -12.45 -4.13
C ILE A 183 -1.43 -11.40 -3.02
N SER A 184 -0.27 -10.79 -2.75
CA SER A 184 -0.06 -9.69 -1.81
C SER A 184 1.25 -8.98 -2.16
N LEU A 185 1.47 -7.78 -1.65
CA LEU A 185 2.71 -7.02 -1.75
C LEU A 185 3.88 -7.79 -1.12
N GLU A 186 3.65 -8.46 0.02
CA GLU A 186 4.66 -9.34 0.62
C GLU A 186 5.00 -10.53 -0.27
N ASP A 187 3.98 -11.19 -0.82
CA ASP A 187 4.17 -12.28 -1.78
C ASP A 187 4.90 -11.80 -3.04
N THR A 188 4.61 -10.57 -3.49
CA THR A 188 5.30 -9.94 -4.63
C THR A 188 6.80 -9.82 -4.37
N ALA A 189 7.18 -9.26 -3.21
CA ALA A 189 8.58 -9.13 -2.81
C ALA A 189 9.25 -10.50 -2.74
N ARG A 190 8.64 -11.47 -2.06
CA ARG A 190 9.22 -12.82 -1.90
C ARG A 190 9.38 -13.57 -3.23
N LYS A 191 8.42 -13.45 -4.15
CA LYS A 191 8.53 -14.04 -5.50
C LYS A 191 9.63 -13.38 -6.32
N ALA A 192 9.79 -12.07 -6.22
CA ALA A 192 10.88 -11.36 -6.91
C ALA A 192 12.26 -11.83 -6.39
N ILE A 193 12.40 -11.99 -5.06
CA ILE A 193 13.61 -12.54 -4.44
C ILE A 193 13.86 -13.98 -4.89
N ALA A 194 12.83 -14.84 -4.88
CA ALA A 194 12.96 -16.22 -5.31
C ALA A 194 13.43 -16.32 -6.77
N LEU A 195 12.87 -15.50 -7.67
CA LEU A 195 13.32 -15.41 -9.06
C LEU A 195 14.77 -14.94 -9.18
N LEU A 196 15.15 -13.90 -8.43
CA LEU A 196 16.51 -13.38 -8.44
C LEU A 196 17.53 -14.43 -7.96
N ARG A 197 17.17 -15.20 -6.93
CA ARG A 197 18.01 -16.24 -6.33
C ARG A 197 17.95 -17.60 -7.04
N ASN A 198 17.16 -17.72 -8.11
CA ASN A 198 16.85 -19.00 -8.78
C ASN A 198 16.29 -20.07 -7.81
N GLU A 199 15.44 -19.63 -6.89
CA GLU A 199 14.71 -20.48 -5.94
C GLU A 199 13.30 -20.81 -6.46
N GLU A 200 12.63 -21.73 -5.77
CA GLU A 200 11.26 -22.12 -6.12
C GLU A 200 10.27 -20.99 -5.80
N VAL A 201 9.56 -20.50 -6.82
CA VAL A 201 8.53 -19.46 -6.68
C VAL A 201 7.26 -20.08 -6.10
N LYS A 202 6.81 -19.58 -4.94
CA LYS A 202 5.59 -20.03 -4.26
C LYS A 202 4.80 -18.87 -3.70
N ASP A 203 3.50 -19.07 -3.55
CA ASP A 203 2.64 -18.18 -2.79
C ASP A 203 3.06 -18.13 -1.31
N PHE A 204 3.23 -16.92 -0.77
CA PHE A 204 3.47 -16.70 0.65
C PHE A 204 2.20 -16.18 1.36
N VAL A 205 1.66 -17.00 2.27
CA VAL A 205 0.49 -16.68 3.12
C VAL A 205 0.74 -16.92 4.60
N ALA A 206 1.99 -17.20 4.97
CA ALA A 206 2.38 -17.56 6.33
C ALA A 206 2.66 -16.33 7.20
N PHE A 207 3.06 -16.59 8.44
CA PHE A 207 3.67 -15.59 9.31
C PHE A 207 5.17 -15.90 9.42
N ASP A 208 5.98 -14.88 9.71
CA ASP A 208 7.39 -15.13 10.05
C ASP A 208 7.54 -15.82 11.41
N LYS A 209 6.56 -15.63 12.30
CA LYS A 209 6.44 -16.34 13.58
C LYS A 209 5.84 -17.73 13.39
N SER A 210 6.09 -18.63 14.36
CA SER A 210 5.49 -19.96 14.35
C SER A 210 3.97 -19.90 14.51
N GLN A 211 3.27 -20.96 14.08
CA GLN A 211 1.82 -21.03 14.23
C GLN A 211 1.40 -21.04 15.70
N GLU A 212 2.21 -21.63 16.58
CA GLU A 212 2.01 -21.62 18.03
C GLU A 212 2.10 -20.20 18.60
N GLU A 213 3.14 -19.44 18.25
CA GLU A 213 3.29 -18.04 18.68
C GLU A 213 2.10 -17.18 18.22
N ILE A 214 1.67 -17.34 16.96
CA ILE A 214 0.51 -16.61 16.44
C ILE A 214 -0.77 -17.00 17.18
N ASN A 215 -0.97 -18.29 17.49
CA ASN A 215 -2.13 -18.72 18.26
C ASN A 215 -2.10 -18.13 19.68
N GLU A 216 -0.94 -18.08 20.33
CA GLU A 216 -0.79 -17.46 21.65
C GLU A 216 -1.12 -15.97 21.62
N ILE A 217 -0.67 -15.23 20.59
CA ILE A 217 -1.04 -13.83 20.40
C ILE A 217 -2.57 -13.71 20.26
N VAL A 218 -3.20 -14.50 19.38
CA VAL A 218 -4.65 -14.46 19.16
C VAL A 218 -5.42 -14.75 20.46
N GLU A 219 -5.06 -15.80 21.19
CA GLU A 219 -5.73 -16.15 22.46
C GLU A 219 -5.54 -15.05 23.52
N ASN A 220 -4.37 -14.41 23.55
CA ASN A 220 -4.11 -13.31 24.49
C ASN A 220 -4.94 -12.06 24.19
N GLU A 221 -5.12 -11.72 22.91
CA GLU A 221 -5.87 -10.52 22.52
C GLU A 221 -7.39 -10.69 22.66
N ILE A 222 -7.92 -11.91 22.53
CA ILE A 222 -9.37 -12.12 22.62
C ILE A 222 -9.88 -12.35 24.05
N LYS A 223 -9.01 -12.69 25.00
CA LYS A 223 -9.41 -13.15 26.35
C LYS A 223 -10.25 -12.12 27.12
N ASN A 224 -10.02 -10.84 26.87
CA ASN A 224 -10.64 -9.72 27.57
C ASN A 224 -11.66 -8.96 26.70
N LEU A 225 -11.96 -9.45 25.50
CA LEU A 225 -12.97 -8.83 24.65
C LEU A 225 -14.37 -8.99 25.27
N ALA A 226 -15.15 -7.93 25.25
CA ALA A 226 -16.55 -7.96 25.61
C ALA A 226 -17.37 -8.73 24.54
N PRO A 227 -18.48 -9.40 24.93
CA PRO A 227 -19.27 -10.22 23.99
C PRO A 227 -19.87 -9.48 22.79
N ASN A 228 -20.00 -8.15 22.87
CA ASN A 228 -20.51 -7.29 21.79
C ASN A 228 -19.42 -6.82 20.80
N GLN A 229 -18.14 -6.98 21.13
CA GLN A 229 -17.03 -6.61 20.24
C GLN A 229 -16.93 -7.58 19.06
N LYS A 230 -17.17 -7.09 17.84
CA LYS A 230 -17.29 -7.92 16.63
C LYS A 230 -16.57 -7.34 15.41
N PHE A 231 -16.43 -6.03 15.33
CA PHE A 231 -16.09 -5.37 14.09
C PHE A 231 -14.65 -4.88 14.01
N LEU A 232 -14.17 -4.71 12.78
CA LEU A 232 -12.82 -4.20 12.49
C LEU A 232 -12.90 -2.73 12.11
N ARG A 233 -11.88 -1.96 12.49
CA ARG A 233 -11.60 -0.62 11.98
C ARG A 233 -10.20 -0.58 11.38
N GLY A 234 -10.10 -0.50 10.05
CA GLY A 234 -8.85 -0.23 9.34
C GLY A 234 -8.67 1.27 9.16
N LEU A 235 -7.57 1.84 9.63
CA LEU A 235 -7.28 3.26 9.58
C LEU A 235 -5.96 3.50 8.83
N TYR A 236 -6.05 3.65 7.51
CA TYR A 236 -4.91 3.62 6.62
C TYR A 236 -4.51 5.00 6.08
N THR A 237 -3.21 5.27 6.04
CA THR A 237 -2.64 6.43 5.35
C THR A 237 -2.18 6.11 3.93
N GLY A 238 -1.92 4.84 3.64
CA GLY A 238 -1.53 4.35 2.34
C GLY A 238 -2.66 3.58 1.65
N GLY A 239 -3.21 4.15 0.57
CA GLY A 239 -4.35 3.55 -0.13
C GLY A 239 -4.16 2.13 -0.65
N THR A 240 -2.99 1.79 -1.20
CA THR A 240 -2.77 0.40 -1.66
C THR A 240 -2.63 -0.59 -0.50
N LEU A 241 -2.19 -0.13 0.68
CA LEU A 241 -2.17 -0.96 1.89
C LEU A 241 -3.60 -1.20 2.39
N ALA A 242 -4.47 -0.19 2.28
CA ALA A 242 -5.90 -0.30 2.57
C ALA A 242 -6.61 -1.27 1.60
N ASP A 243 -6.34 -1.14 0.29
CA ASP A 243 -6.84 -2.06 -0.75
C ASP A 243 -6.43 -3.51 -0.45
N GLU A 244 -5.13 -3.75 -0.21
CA GLU A 244 -4.62 -5.07 0.16
C GLU A 244 -5.29 -5.61 1.43
N ALA A 245 -5.49 -4.76 2.44
CA ALA A 245 -6.13 -5.16 3.68
C ALA A 245 -7.55 -5.66 3.46
N MET A 246 -8.35 -4.91 2.70
CA MET A 246 -9.72 -5.29 2.36
C MET A 246 -9.76 -6.57 1.52
N GLU A 247 -8.83 -6.73 0.58
CA GLU A 247 -8.75 -7.91 -0.30
C GLU A 247 -8.39 -9.19 0.45
N ILE A 248 -7.49 -9.12 1.42
CA ILE A 248 -7.14 -10.26 2.27
C ILE A 248 -8.30 -10.62 3.21
N LEU A 249 -8.94 -9.61 3.82
CA LEU A 249 -9.99 -9.80 4.84
C LEU A 249 -11.34 -10.23 4.26
N SER A 250 -11.74 -9.68 3.11
CA SER A 250 -13.06 -9.95 2.51
C SER A 250 -13.25 -11.41 2.09
N ARG A 251 -12.16 -12.15 1.82
CA ARG A 251 -12.19 -13.58 1.50
C ARG A 251 -12.82 -14.43 2.61
N ASP A 252 -12.58 -14.05 3.87
CA ASP A 252 -13.01 -14.81 5.04
C ASP A 252 -14.19 -14.15 5.78
N MET A 253 -14.27 -12.82 5.79
CA MET A 253 -15.23 -12.08 6.60
C MET A 253 -16.45 -11.55 5.83
N GLY A 254 -16.44 -11.64 4.50
CA GLY A 254 -17.52 -11.10 3.67
C GLY A 254 -17.29 -9.63 3.36
N HIS A 255 -18.16 -8.75 3.88
CA HIS A 255 -18.17 -7.34 3.48
C HIS A 255 -17.37 -6.44 4.41
N ILE A 256 -16.77 -5.42 3.81
CA ILE A 256 -16.03 -4.35 4.49
C ILE A 256 -16.47 -3.03 3.86
N TYR A 257 -17.02 -2.13 4.67
CA TYR A 257 -17.38 -0.80 4.24
C TYR A 257 -16.14 0.07 4.11
N SER A 258 -16.12 0.96 3.11
CA SER A 258 -14.98 1.84 2.88
C SER A 258 -15.37 3.09 2.10
N ASN A 259 -14.53 4.12 2.18
CA ASN A 259 -14.55 5.24 1.24
C ASN A 259 -14.00 4.84 -0.14
N ILE A 260 -13.16 3.80 -0.21
CA ILE A 260 -12.65 3.15 -1.42
C ILE A 260 -13.13 1.69 -1.52
N PRO A 261 -14.43 1.44 -1.67
CA PRO A 261 -14.96 0.08 -1.52
C PRO A 261 -14.55 -0.84 -2.67
N LEU A 262 -14.23 -2.10 -2.34
CA LEU A 262 -13.99 -3.14 -3.34
C LEU A 262 -15.21 -3.42 -4.22
N LYS A 263 -16.42 -3.17 -3.70
CA LYS A 263 -17.68 -3.26 -4.43
C LYS A 263 -18.59 -2.08 -4.10
N PRO A 264 -19.30 -1.50 -5.09
CA PRO A 264 -20.12 -0.31 -4.88
C PRO A 264 -21.16 -0.40 -3.74
N GLU A 265 -21.71 -1.60 -3.45
CA GLU A 265 -22.67 -1.79 -2.36
C GLU A 265 -22.10 -1.57 -0.95
N TYR A 266 -20.78 -1.56 -0.79
CA TYR A 266 -20.09 -1.36 0.48
C TYR A 266 -19.51 0.06 0.61
N GLN A 267 -19.92 0.99 -0.25
CA GLN A 267 -19.58 2.40 -0.08
C GLN A 267 -20.13 2.94 1.25
N LEU A 268 -19.30 3.63 2.02
CA LEU A 268 -19.75 4.40 3.18
C LEU A 268 -20.67 5.54 2.75
N LYS A 269 -21.82 5.65 3.40
CA LYS A 269 -22.76 6.77 3.17
C LYS A 269 -22.26 8.08 3.76
N ASP A 270 -21.59 8.00 4.90
CA ASP A 270 -20.87 9.09 5.53
C ASP A 270 -19.48 8.58 5.89
N VAL A 271 -18.48 9.17 5.26
CA VAL A 271 -17.08 8.76 5.40
C VAL A 271 -16.53 9.03 6.81
N ASN A 272 -17.21 9.88 7.58
CA ASN A 272 -16.88 10.20 8.97
C ASN A 272 -17.43 9.18 9.98
N THR A 273 -18.27 8.24 9.54
CA THR A 273 -18.97 7.30 10.43
C THR A 273 -18.74 5.87 9.96
N SER A 274 -18.07 5.06 10.79
CA SER A 274 -17.86 3.64 10.53
C SER A 274 -19.14 2.83 10.73
N VAL A 275 -19.29 1.76 9.96
CA VAL A 275 -20.41 0.81 10.05
C VAL A 275 -19.88 -0.61 9.92
N GLU A 276 -20.23 -1.48 10.86
CA GLU A 276 -19.78 -2.88 10.88
C GLU A 276 -18.27 -2.98 10.63
N HIS A 277 -17.75 -3.92 9.83
CA HIS A 277 -16.34 -3.86 9.41
C HIS A 277 -16.13 -2.65 8.50
N THR A 278 -15.22 -1.75 8.87
CA THR A 278 -14.90 -0.56 8.08
C THR A 278 -13.38 -0.45 7.87
N CYS A 279 -12.96 -0.07 6.67
CA CYS A 279 -11.58 0.30 6.36
C CYS A 279 -11.61 1.69 5.71
N ILE A 280 -10.79 2.62 6.18
CA ILE A 280 -10.71 3.99 5.66
C ILE A 280 -9.32 4.21 5.08
N ASP A 281 -9.26 4.74 3.87
CA ASP A 281 -8.07 5.38 3.33
C ASP A 281 -8.16 6.89 3.52
N PHE A 282 -7.34 7.43 4.42
CA PHE A 282 -7.29 8.87 4.68
C PHE A 282 -6.56 9.65 3.58
N GLY A 283 -5.91 8.97 2.63
CA GLY A 283 -5.18 9.60 1.53
C GLY A 283 -6.09 10.17 0.43
N GLU A 284 -7.35 9.76 0.41
CA GLU A 284 -8.33 10.15 -0.60
C GLU A 284 -8.78 11.62 -0.48
N ASP A 285 -9.23 12.19 -1.60
CA ASP A 285 -9.56 13.61 -1.76
C ASP A 285 -10.51 14.15 -0.67
N GLU A 286 -11.49 13.34 -0.26
CA GLU A 286 -12.46 13.67 0.79
C GLU A 286 -11.83 14.07 2.13
N PHE A 287 -10.60 13.62 2.41
CA PHE A 287 -9.85 13.94 3.62
C PHE A 287 -8.72 14.95 3.39
N THR A 288 -8.32 15.18 2.14
CA THR A 288 -7.15 16.00 1.79
C THR A 288 -7.50 17.35 1.14
N VAL A 289 -8.77 17.61 0.79
CA VAL A 289 -9.19 18.94 0.31
C VAL A 289 -8.91 20.01 1.37
N GLY A 290 -7.95 20.90 1.08
CA GLY A 290 -7.56 22.00 1.97
C GLY A 290 -6.70 21.57 3.17
N ARG A 291 -6.20 20.33 3.19
CA ARG A 291 -5.31 19.77 4.22
C ARG A 291 -4.12 19.04 3.58
N PRO A 292 -2.98 18.89 4.26
CA PRO A 292 -1.93 18.01 3.79
C PRO A 292 -2.41 16.55 3.74
N HIS A 293 -1.81 15.75 2.85
CA HIS A 293 -2.01 14.29 2.83
C HIS A 293 -1.67 13.69 4.20
N PRO A 294 -2.37 12.65 4.70
CA PRO A 294 -2.18 12.15 6.06
C PRO A 294 -0.83 11.49 6.33
N MET A 295 -0.08 11.11 5.29
CA MET A 295 1.33 10.72 5.44
C MET A 295 2.23 11.90 5.84
N ILE A 296 1.83 13.14 5.54
CA ILE A 296 2.51 14.38 5.96
C ILE A 296 1.94 14.87 7.28
N ASP A 297 0.62 14.85 7.44
CA ASP A 297 -0.09 15.32 8.64
C ASP A 297 -1.09 14.25 9.12
N PRO A 298 -0.69 13.37 10.05
CA PRO A 298 -1.53 12.25 10.49
C PRO A 298 -2.65 12.64 11.47
N SER A 299 -2.84 13.94 11.77
CA SER A 299 -3.77 14.44 12.80
C SER A 299 -5.21 13.93 12.60
N ILE A 300 -5.71 13.95 11.36
CA ILE A 300 -7.08 13.50 11.05
C ILE A 300 -7.31 12.02 11.40
N ARG A 301 -6.28 11.19 11.25
CA ARG A 301 -6.35 9.77 11.60
C ARG A 301 -6.35 9.60 13.11
N ALA A 302 -5.55 10.37 13.84
CA ALA A 302 -5.54 10.36 15.30
C ALA A 302 -6.90 10.78 15.88
N GLU A 303 -7.52 11.82 15.31
CA GLU A 303 -8.88 12.24 15.67
C GLU A 303 -9.92 11.13 15.42
N ARG A 304 -9.82 10.42 14.29
CA ARG A 304 -10.73 9.31 13.97
C ARG A 304 -10.52 8.13 14.90
N LEU A 305 -9.28 7.79 15.23
CA LEU A 305 -8.94 6.70 16.14
C LEU A 305 -9.61 6.85 17.52
N ALA A 306 -9.58 8.06 18.09
CA ALA A 306 -10.25 8.33 19.36
C ALA A 306 -11.77 8.02 19.29
N LYS A 307 -12.43 8.40 18.19
CA LYS A 307 -13.86 8.10 17.97
C LYS A 307 -14.12 6.60 17.81
N GLU A 308 -13.24 5.87 17.13
CA GLU A 308 -13.40 4.40 17.02
C GLU A 308 -13.25 3.70 18.36
N GLY A 309 -12.40 4.21 19.26
CA GLY A 309 -12.30 3.73 20.64
C GLY A 309 -13.56 3.99 21.47
N GLU A 310 -14.50 4.82 20.99
CA GLU A 310 -15.77 5.04 21.68
C GLU A 310 -16.84 3.98 21.37
N ASP A 311 -16.70 3.26 20.26
CA ASP A 311 -17.66 2.27 19.78
C ASP A 311 -17.40 0.89 20.41
N GLU A 312 -18.29 0.47 21.30
CA GLU A 312 -18.18 -0.80 22.05
C GLU A 312 -18.27 -2.06 21.17
N GLU A 313 -18.66 -1.94 19.90
CA GLU A 313 -18.69 -3.07 18.98
C GLU A 313 -17.36 -3.29 18.25
N VAL A 314 -16.36 -2.39 18.42
CA VAL A 314 -15.04 -2.54 17.80
C VAL A 314 -14.24 -3.62 18.50
N ALA A 315 -13.85 -4.66 17.77
CA ALA A 315 -13.03 -5.77 18.24
C ALA A 315 -11.53 -5.64 17.90
N VAL A 316 -11.19 -4.98 16.80
CA VAL A 316 -9.80 -4.85 16.34
C VAL A 316 -9.63 -3.54 15.58
N ILE A 317 -8.56 -2.81 15.87
CA ILE A 317 -8.08 -1.70 15.04
C ILE A 317 -6.83 -2.13 14.28
N LEU A 318 -6.78 -1.81 13.00
CA LEU A 318 -5.67 -2.08 12.10
C LEU A 318 -5.12 -0.77 11.55
N MET A 319 -3.81 -0.58 11.60
CA MET A 319 -3.15 0.67 11.19
C MET A 319 -1.89 0.40 10.38
N ASP A 320 -1.57 1.29 9.45
CA ASP A 320 -0.26 1.38 8.81
C ASP A 320 0.55 2.56 9.36
N PHE A 321 1.88 2.50 9.26
CA PHE A 321 2.72 3.66 9.47
C PHE A 321 3.72 3.71 8.33
N VAL A 322 3.56 4.66 7.42
CA VAL A 322 4.47 4.83 6.30
C VAL A 322 5.53 5.87 6.68
N ILE A 323 6.79 5.44 6.72
CA ILE A 323 7.95 6.30 7.02
C ILE A 323 8.79 6.52 5.75
N GLY A 324 9.91 7.23 5.86
CA GLY A 324 10.78 7.60 4.74
C GLY A 324 10.71 9.09 4.40
N TYR A 325 11.36 9.47 3.31
CA TYR A 325 11.31 10.85 2.80
C TYR A 325 9.89 11.26 2.46
N GLY A 326 9.57 12.54 2.65
CA GLY A 326 8.26 13.12 2.38
C GLY A 326 7.21 12.87 3.45
N ALA A 327 7.30 11.77 4.21
CA ALA A 327 6.40 11.48 5.32
C ALA A 327 6.66 12.39 6.54
N HIS A 328 5.72 12.38 7.50
CA HIS A 328 5.86 13.06 8.80
C HIS A 328 7.16 12.65 9.50
N GLU A 329 7.71 13.54 10.32
CA GLU A 329 8.98 13.28 11.03
C GLU A 329 8.84 12.25 12.15
N ASP A 330 7.65 12.12 12.73
CA ASP A 330 7.32 11.11 13.74
C ASP A 330 5.84 10.65 13.61
N PRO A 331 5.47 9.87 12.57
CA PRO A 331 4.08 9.49 12.35
C PRO A 331 3.54 8.54 13.44
N VAL A 332 4.44 7.81 14.11
CA VAL A 332 4.08 6.98 15.27
C VAL A 332 3.73 7.85 16.46
N GLY A 333 4.58 8.83 16.79
CA GLY A 333 4.37 9.74 17.91
C GLY A 333 3.02 10.43 17.91
N GLU A 334 2.60 10.92 16.75
CA GLU A 334 1.29 11.57 16.56
C GLU A 334 0.09 10.64 16.84
N ALA A 335 0.28 9.32 16.77
CA ALA A 335 -0.77 8.34 17.03
C ALA A 335 -0.77 7.79 18.47
N LEU A 336 0.34 7.89 19.21
CA LEU A 336 0.50 7.19 20.49
C LEU A 336 -0.58 7.58 21.51
N ASP A 337 -0.79 8.88 21.73
CA ASP A 337 -1.76 9.36 22.70
C ASP A 337 -3.19 8.95 22.31
N ALA A 338 -3.52 9.00 21.02
CA ALA A 338 -4.82 8.57 20.52
C ALA A 338 -5.04 7.06 20.66
N ILE A 339 -4.01 6.23 20.47
CA ILE A 339 -4.07 4.78 20.71
C ILE A 339 -4.33 4.50 22.20
N VAL A 340 -3.58 5.16 23.09
CA VAL A 340 -3.73 4.99 24.54
C VAL A 340 -5.13 5.41 24.99
N GLU A 341 -5.62 6.55 24.49
CA GLU A 341 -6.98 7.03 24.78
C GLU A 341 -8.06 6.06 24.30
N ALA A 342 -7.95 5.57 23.07
CA ALA A 342 -8.91 4.62 22.50
C ALA A 342 -8.96 3.31 23.32
N LYS A 343 -7.78 2.79 23.71
CA LYS A 343 -7.69 1.61 24.59
C LYS A 343 -8.32 1.86 25.95
N ARG A 344 -8.01 2.99 26.59
CA ARG A 344 -8.59 3.37 27.88
C ARG A 344 -10.11 3.50 27.82
N SER A 345 -10.64 4.19 26.80
CA SER A 345 -12.08 4.34 26.58
C SER A 345 -12.80 2.98 26.47
N MET A 346 -12.21 2.03 25.75
CA MET A 346 -12.77 0.68 25.64
C MET A 346 -12.72 -0.08 26.97
N GLU A 347 -11.62 0.02 27.72
CA GLU A 347 -11.47 -0.60 29.05
C GLU A 347 -12.47 -0.06 30.07
N GLU A 348 -12.71 1.26 30.08
CA GLU A 348 -13.70 1.91 30.96
C GLU A 348 -15.13 1.41 30.70
N LYS A 349 -15.40 0.94 29.48
CA LYS A 349 -16.69 0.33 29.07
C LYS A 349 -16.72 -1.19 29.28
N GLY A 350 -15.66 -1.77 29.83
CA GLY A 350 -15.55 -3.19 30.16
C GLY A 350 -15.13 -4.08 28.98
N GLY A 351 -14.61 -3.50 27.89
CA GLY A 351 -14.01 -4.21 26.77
C GLY A 351 -12.49 -4.21 26.81
N TYR A 352 -11.88 -4.66 25.72
CA TYR A 352 -10.44 -4.60 25.47
C TYR A 352 -10.18 -4.25 24.01
N LEU A 353 -9.17 -3.46 23.67
CA LEU A 353 -8.96 -3.00 22.30
C LEU A 353 -7.63 -3.48 21.72
N PRO A 354 -7.62 -4.62 21.01
CA PRO A 354 -6.50 -5.03 20.17
C PRO A 354 -6.22 -3.97 19.10
N VAL A 355 -4.98 -3.51 19.05
CA VAL A 355 -4.47 -2.63 18.00
C VAL A 355 -3.30 -3.32 17.34
N ILE A 356 -3.40 -3.52 16.03
CA ILE A 356 -2.40 -4.18 15.20
C ILE A 356 -1.88 -3.17 14.20
N ALA A 357 -0.56 -3.10 14.04
CA ALA A 357 0.07 -2.17 13.13
C ALA A 357 1.09 -2.87 12.21
N SER A 358 1.39 -2.24 11.09
CA SER A 358 2.59 -2.50 10.29
C SER A 358 3.29 -1.18 9.99
N ILE A 359 4.63 -1.21 9.90
CA ILE A 359 5.43 -0.04 9.52
C ILE A 359 6.06 -0.31 8.15
N CYS A 360 5.65 0.49 7.15
CA CYS A 360 6.19 0.48 5.81
C CYS A 360 7.43 1.37 5.77
N GLY A 361 8.62 0.76 5.84
CA GLY A 361 9.88 1.48 5.96
C GLY A 361 11.10 0.59 6.20
N THR A 362 12.26 1.23 6.31
CA THR A 362 13.56 0.59 6.56
C THR A 362 14.25 1.16 7.80
N GLU A 363 15.25 0.44 8.31
CA GLU A 363 16.11 0.91 9.41
C GLU A 363 16.95 2.15 9.03
N ASN A 364 17.07 2.45 7.73
CA ASN A 364 17.84 3.60 7.25
C ASN A 364 16.99 4.86 7.05
N ASP A 365 15.67 4.77 7.25
CA ASP A 365 14.77 5.91 7.11
C ASP A 365 14.94 6.92 8.25
N PRO A 366 14.66 8.22 8.01
CA PRO A 366 14.87 9.29 9.00
C PRO A 366 14.15 9.10 10.34
N GLN A 367 13.02 8.39 10.35
CA GLN A 367 12.10 8.25 11.49
C GLN A 367 12.48 7.14 12.48
N ASP A 368 13.57 6.39 12.23
CA ASP A 368 14.02 5.26 13.05
C ASP A 368 12.93 4.17 13.21
N LEU A 369 12.98 3.17 12.32
CA LEU A 369 12.05 2.05 12.31
C LEU A 369 12.03 1.28 13.65
N ILE A 370 13.21 1.07 14.26
CA ILE A 370 13.34 0.24 15.46
C ILE A 370 12.71 0.97 16.65
N GLU A 371 12.99 2.26 16.80
CA GLU A 371 12.42 3.08 17.86
C GLU A 371 10.90 3.26 17.67
N SER A 372 10.45 3.48 16.43
CA SER A 372 9.04 3.55 16.07
C SER A 372 8.28 2.27 16.45
N GLN A 373 8.84 1.09 16.14
CA GLN A 373 8.27 -0.19 16.54
C GLN A 373 8.23 -0.34 18.06
N ARG A 374 9.34 -0.04 18.75
CA ARG A 374 9.45 -0.15 20.20
C ARG A 374 8.38 0.68 20.92
N ARG A 375 8.17 1.92 20.50
CA ARG A 375 7.17 2.83 21.11
C ARG A 375 5.74 2.33 20.95
N LEU A 376 5.40 1.73 19.81
CA LEU A 376 4.11 1.09 19.60
C LEU A 376 3.94 -0.15 20.51
N GLU A 377 4.95 -1.01 20.57
CA GLU A 377 4.93 -2.21 21.40
C GLU A 377 4.83 -1.90 22.90
N GLU A 378 5.45 -0.82 23.38
CA GLU A 378 5.38 -0.36 24.78
C GLU A 378 3.95 -0.02 25.24
N ILE A 379 3.12 0.48 24.33
CA ILE A 379 1.70 0.75 24.61
C ILE A 379 0.80 -0.44 24.22
N GLY A 380 1.39 -1.62 23.99
CA GLY A 380 0.71 -2.88 23.71
C GLY A 380 0.12 -2.98 22.30
N VAL A 381 0.65 -2.26 21.32
CA VAL A 381 0.29 -2.48 19.90
C VAL A 381 1.07 -3.69 19.38
N ILE A 382 0.40 -4.56 18.62
CA ILE A 382 1.08 -5.68 17.95
C ILE A 382 1.62 -5.19 16.61
N VAL A 383 2.93 -5.05 16.49
CA VAL A 383 3.58 -4.65 15.24
C VAL A 383 3.98 -5.89 14.44
N MET A 384 3.38 -6.05 13.26
CA MET A 384 3.65 -7.15 12.34
C MET A 384 4.62 -6.71 11.24
N PRO A 385 5.42 -7.63 10.69
CA PRO A 385 6.52 -7.28 9.80
C PRO A 385 6.08 -6.80 8.41
N SER A 386 4.83 -7.03 7.99
CA SER A 386 4.25 -6.53 6.74
C SER A 386 2.79 -6.18 6.95
N ASN A 387 2.23 -5.35 6.07
CA ASN A 387 0.79 -5.10 6.06
C ASN A 387 0.01 -6.42 5.91
N ALA A 388 0.41 -7.28 4.97
CA ALA A 388 -0.24 -8.56 4.75
C ALA A 388 -0.26 -9.47 6.00
N GLN A 389 0.80 -9.49 6.81
CA GLN A 389 0.81 -10.23 8.09
C GLN A 389 -0.05 -9.57 9.16
N ALA A 390 -0.03 -8.22 9.28
CA ALA A 390 -0.91 -7.48 10.18
C ALA A 390 -2.39 -7.82 9.92
N VAL A 391 -2.77 -7.80 8.65
CA VAL A 391 -4.11 -8.09 8.17
C VAL A 391 -4.50 -9.55 8.45
N ARG A 392 -3.62 -10.51 8.14
CA ARG A 392 -3.88 -11.93 8.43
C ARG A 392 -4.08 -12.18 9.92
N LEU A 393 -3.34 -11.50 10.80
CA LEU A 393 -3.51 -11.61 12.24
C LEU A 393 -4.87 -11.06 12.69
N ALA A 394 -5.27 -9.88 12.18
CA ALA A 394 -6.60 -9.32 12.44
C ALA A 394 -7.72 -10.29 12.03
N GLY A 395 -7.61 -10.88 10.84
CA GLY A 395 -8.54 -11.91 10.36
C GLY A 395 -8.59 -13.16 11.25
N ARG A 396 -7.46 -13.59 11.84
CA ARG A 396 -7.43 -14.71 12.80
C ARG A 396 -8.18 -14.37 14.09
N ILE A 397 -7.99 -13.16 14.63
CA ILE A 397 -8.73 -12.68 15.81
C ILE A 397 -10.24 -12.67 15.53
N LEU A 398 -10.67 -12.06 14.43
CA LEU A 398 -12.09 -11.94 14.07
C LEU A 398 -12.75 -13.29 13.82
N ASN A 399 -12.06 -14.20 13.12
CA ASN A 399 -12.54 -15.56 12.92
C ASN A 399 -12.73 -16.33 14.23
N LYS A 400 -11.84 -16.12 15.21
CA LYS A 400 -11.94 -16.75 16.52
C LYS A 400 -13.11 -16.19 17.35
N ILE A 401 -13.32 -14.88 17.31
CA ILE A 401 -14.48 -14.21 17.92
C ILE A 401 -15.78 -14.76 17.33
N ASN A 402 -15.90 -14.82 16.00
CA ASN A 402 -17.06 -15.36 15.29
C ASN A 402 -17.29 -16.85 15.57
N GLY A 403 -16.22 -17.64 15.67
CA GLY A 403 -16.29 -19.06 16.02
C GLY A 403 -16.79 -19.30 17.44
N ASN A 404 -16.40 -18.45 18.39
CA ASN A 404 -16.88 -18.51 19.78
C ASN A 404 -18.35 -18.12 19.88
N MET A 405 -18.78 -17.06 19.18
CA MET A 405 -20.20 -16.64 19.16
C MET A 405 -21.14 -17.71 18.59
N LYS A 406 -20.71 -18.52 17.61
CA LYS A 406 -21.52 -19.63 17.07
C LYS A 406 -21.67 -20.83 18.02
N ARG A 407 -20.84 -20.91 19.07
CA ARG A 407 -20.82 -22.02 20.04
C ARG A 407 -21.58 -21.71 21.34
N MET A 408 -21.87 -20.43 21.59
CA MET A 408 -22.75 -19.95 22.66
C MET A 408 -24.20 -19.96 22.17
#